data_AF-A0A7J0ELV0-F1
#
_entry.id   AF-A0A7J0ELV0-F1
#
_cell.length_a   1.000
_cell.length_b   1.000
_cell.length_c   1.000
_cell.angle_alpha   90.00
_cell.angle_beta   90.00
_cell.angle_gamma   90.00
#
_symmetry.space_group_name_H-M   'P 1'
#
loop_
_entity.id
_entity.type
_entity.pdbx_description
1 polymer ?
#
loop_
_entity_poly.entity_id
_entity_poly.type
_entity_poly.pdbx_seq_one_letter_code
_entity_poly.pdbx_strand_id
1 'polypeptide(L)'
;MASSSQNNFDLNDMPNVQPEIRHSSSLSQKDPFMINASVMLDDAVAASVARGIITPQDEKLLANRTDVEAINDSMALSIQCASSVSNMARRLQVRGNEVQELRTQVLSLQRRNRGLQQENKELKKLVDSYANDMRKKYSELEMNTNRLQEQQESLLLEVQKKS
;
A
#
# COMPACT_ATOMS: atom_id res chain seq x y z
N MET A 1 -4.18 -17.14 50.05
CA MET A 1 -3.68 -18.10 49.04
C MET A 1 -4.69 -18.12 47.90
N ALA A 2 -4.18 -18.11 46.67
CA ALA A 2 -4.88 -17.67 45.46
C ALA A 2 -5.87 -18.69 44.88
N SER A 3 -6.86 -18.16 44.14
CA SER A 3 -7.18 -18.65 42.79
C SER A 3 -8.01 -17.58 42.06
N SER A 4 -7.36 -16.83 41.18
CA SER A 4 -8.01 -15.97 40.19
C SER A 4 -8.04 -16.77 38.89
N SER A 5 -9.24 -17.15 38.44
CA SER A 5 -9.41 -17.91 37.21
C SER A 5 -9.31 -16.95 36.02
N GLN A 6 -8.13 -16.88 35.41
CA GLN A 6 -7.87 -16.13 34.19
C GLN A 6 -8.46 -16.88 32.98
N ASN A 7 -9.64 -16.46 32.54
CA ASN A 7 -10.15 -16.82 31.21
C ASN A 7 -9.53 -15.85 30.19
N ASN A 8 -8.27 -16.11 29.82
CA ASN A 8 -7.60 -15.40 28.73
C ASN A 8 -8.10 -15.95 27.39
N PHE A 9 -9.02 -15.25 26.74
CA PHE A 9 -9.30 -15.49 25.32
C PHE A 9 -8.18 -14.84 24.49
N ASP A 10 -7.22 -15.64 24.04
CA ASP A 10 -6.17 -15.23 23.14
C ASP A 10 -6.75 -15.03 21.73
N LEU A 11 -6.84 -13.79 21.28
CA LEU A 11 -7.36 -13.41 19.95
C LEU A 11 -6.39 -13.74 18.80
N ASN A 12 -5.23 -14.36 19.09
CA ASN A 12 -4.32 -14.88 18.08
C ASN A 12 -4.49 -16.39 17.80
N ASP A 13 -5.32 -17.12 18.55
CA ASP A 13 -5.56 -18.54 18.31
C ASP A 13 -6.59 -18.71 17.19
N MET A 14 -6.09 -18.94 15.97
CA MET A 14 -6.93 -19.16 14.79
C MET A 14 -7.33 -20.65 14.75
N PRO A 15 -8.61 -21.01 14.98
CA PRO A 15 -9.01 -22.40 14.89
C PRO A 15 -8.94 -22.85 13.42
N ASN A 16 -8.01 -23.76 13.13
CA ASN A 16 -7.95 -24.50 11.87
C ASN A 16 -9.08 -25.54 11.83
N VAL A 17 -10.33 -25.07 11.83
CA VAL A 17 -11.51 -25.90 11.60
C VAL A 17 -12.15 -25.39 10.31
N GLN A 18 -12.23 -26.26 9.31
CA GLN A 18 -12.89 -25.94 8.05
C GLN A 18 -14.33 -25.46 8.34
N PRO A 19 -14.75 -24.31 7.80
CA PRO A 19 -16.10 -23.83 8.01
C PRO A 19 -17.07 -24.78 7.31
N GLU A 20 -17.92 -25.47 8.07
CA GLU A 20 -19.11 -26.11 7.55
C GLU A 20 -19.98 -25.01 6.93
N ILE A 21 -20.02 -24.98 5.61
CA ILE A 21 -20.78 -23.99 4.83
C ILE A 21 -22.26 -24.27 5.05
N ARG A 22 -22.85 -23.68 6.09
CA ARG A 22 -24.29 -23.55 6.16
C ARG A 22 -24.70 -22.52 5.10
N HIS A 23 -25.19 -23.03 3.98
CA HIS A 23 -25.81 -22.23 2.94
C HIS A 23 -27.03 -21.51 3.52
N SER A 24 -26.85 -20.28 3.98
CA SER A 24 -27.96 -19.36 4.14
C SER A 24 -28.53 -19.12 2.75
N SER A 25 -29.78 -19.53 2.53
CA SER A 25 -30.52 -19.19 1.32
C SER A 25 -30.70 -17.68 1.32
N SER A 26 -29.73 -16.96 0.75
CA SER A 26 -29.80 -15.53 0.58
C SER A 26 -30.92 -15.23 -0.41
N LEU A 27 -32.00 -14.61 0.08
CA LEU A 27 -32.90 -13.86 -0.77
C LEU A 27 -32.03 -12.82 -1.50
N SER A 28 -31.88 -13.01 -2.81
CA SER A 28 -31.24 -12.06 -3.71
C SER A 28 -32.06 -10.77 -3.68
N GLN A 29 -31.71 -9.86 -2.78
CA GLN A 29 -32.32 -8.53 -2.72
C GLN A 29 -31.53 -7.61 -3.65
N LYS A 30 -32.20 -7.22 -4.73
CA LYS A 30 -31.65 -6.49 -5.88
C LYS A 30 -31.86 -4.97 -5.78
N ASP A 31 -31.95 -4.43 -4.56
CA ASP A 31 -32.21 -3.01 -4.35
C ASP A 31 -31.10 -2.33 -3.51
N PRO A 32 -30.77 -1.05 -3.79
CA PRO A 32 -29.70 -0.35 -3.09
C PRO A 32 -30.00 -0.22 -1.59
N PHE A 33 -29.03 -0.63 -0.75
CA PHE A 33 -29.07 -0.43 0.70
C PHE A 33 -29.18 1.08 1.01
N MET A 34 -30.38 1.52 1.39
CA MET A 34 -30.59 2.85 1.93
C MET A 34 -30.08 2.88 3.38
N ILE A 35 -29.45 3.99 3.80
CA ILE A 35 -28.82 4.18 5.13
C ILE A 35 -29.80 3.97 6.31
N ASN A 36 -31.10 3.97 6.03
CA ASN A 36 -32.23 3.77 6.93
C ASN A 36 -32.96 2.42 6.74
N ALA A 37 -32.44 1.49 5.95
CA ALA A 37 -32.96 0.12 5.84
C ALA A 37 -32.32 -0.78 6.91
N SER A 38 -32.52 -0.45 8.18
CA SER A 38 -32.16 -1.35 9.28
C SER A 38 -33.37 -2.24 9.59
N VAL A 39 -33.16 -3.56 9.61
CA VAL A 39 -34.12 -4.58 10.06
C VAL A 39 -34.70 -4.26 11.44
N MET A 40 -34.00 -3.43 12.22
CA MET A 40 -34.36 -3.05 13.59
C MET A 40 -35.28 -1.82 13.73
N LEU A 41 -35.75 -1.19 12.64
CA LEU A 41 -36.67 -0.04 12.74
C LEU A 41 -38.15 -0.44 12.86
N ASP A 42 -38.48 -1.70 12.59
CA ASP A 42 -39.82 -2.25 12.73
C ASP A 42 -39.81 -3.39 13.77
N ASP A 43 -40.58 -3.21 14.84
CA ASP A 43 -40.63 -4.16 15.96
C ASP A 43 -41.14 -5.55 15.53
N ALA A 44 -42.05 -5.63 14.57
CA ALA A 44 -42.59 -6.90 14.08
C ALA A 44 -41.55 -7.66 13.25
N VAL A 45 -40.79 -6.95 12.42
CA VAL A 45 -39.67 -7.51 11.65
C VAL A 45 -38.54 -7.94 12.58
N ALA A 46 -38.16 -7.10 13.54
CA ALA A 46 -37.15 -7.43 14.54
C ALA A 46 -37.53 -8.68 15.37
N ALA A 47 -38.78 -8.78 15.80
CA ALA A 47 -39.30 -9.94 16.54
C ALA A 47 -39.38 -11.21 15.68
N SER A 48 -39.70 -11.09 14.39
CA SER A 48 -39.69 -12.22 13.45
C SER A 48 -38.27 -12.74 13.20
N VAL A 49 -37.30 -11.84 13.00
CA VAL A 49 -35.89 -12.18 12.81
C VAL A 49 -35.30 -12.78 14.09
N ALA A 50 -35.58 -12.20 15.27
CA ALA A 50 -35.16 -12.74 16.55
C ALA A 50 -35.68 -14.17 16.77
N ARG A 51 -36.96 -14.44 16.45
CA ARG A 51 -37.54 -15.80 16.51
C ARG A 51 -36.87 -16.80 15.56
N GLY A 52 -36.26 -16.35 14.46
CA GLY A 52 -35.50 -17.19 13.55
C GLY A 52 -34.05 -17.48 14.01
N ILE A 53 -33.55 -16.73 15.00
CA ILE A 53 -32.16 -16.80 15.48
C ILE A 53 -32.06 -17.48 16.86
N ILE A 54 -33.05 -17.27 17.73
CA ILE A 54 -33.09 -17.81 19.10
C ILE A 54 -33.35 -19.34 19.04
N THR A 55 -32.50 -20.12 19.69
CA THR A 55 -32.72 -21.56 19.86
C THR A 55 -33.54 -21.86 21.12
N PRO A 56 -34.19 -23.05 21.24
CA PRO A 56 -34.90 -23.43 22.46
C PRO A 56 -34.02 -23.44 23.73
N GLN A 57 -32.71 -23.65 23.57
CA GLN A 57 -31.75 -23.56 24.67
C GLN A 57 -31.54 -22.10 25.10
N ASP A 58 -31.51 -21.17 24.15
CA ASP A 58 -31.41 -19.73 24.42
C ASP A 58 -32.68 -19.23 25.13
N GLU A 59 -33.88 -19.69 24.72
CA GLU A 59 -35.13 -19.38 25.44
C GLU A 59 -35.08 -19.83 26.90
N LYS A 60 -34.58 -21.04 27.17
CA LYS A 60 -34.41 -21.54 28.55
C LYS A 60 -33.40 -20.71 29.35
N LEU A 61 -32.33 -20.24 28.71
CA LEU A 61 -31.34 -19.38 29.37
C LEU A 61 -31.92 -17.99 29.65
N LEU A 62 -32.67 -17.41 28.70
CA LEU A 62 -33.31 -16.11 28.82
C LEU A 62 -34.45 -16.12 29.85
N ALA A 63 -35.25 -17.20 29.91
CA ALA A 63 -36.37 -17.34 30.85
C ALA A 63 -35.93 -17.42 32.32
N ASN A 64 -34.69 -17.85 32.58
CA ASN A 64 -34.11 -17.91 33.93
C ASN A 64 -33.28 -16.66 34.28
N ARG A 65 -33.11 -15.73 33.34
CA ARG A 65 -32.26 -14.56 33.49
C ARG A 65 -33.05 -13.41 34.08
N THR A 66 -32.49 -12.77 35.09
CA THR A 66 -33.10 -11.58 35.70
C THR A 66 -32.81 -10.33 34.89
N ASP A 67 -33.68 -9.31 34.98
CA ASP A 67 -33.45 -8.02 34.32
C ASP A 67 -32.11 -7.38 34.73
N VAL A 68 -31.71 -7.57 35.99
CA VAL A 68 -30.43 -7.05 36.52
C VAL A 68 -29.24 -7.72 35.83
N GLU A 69 -29.27 -9.03 35.61
CA GLU A 69 -28.21 -9.75 34.89
C GLU A 69 -28.16 -9.35 33.42
N ALA A 70 -29.32 -9.22 32.77
CA ALA A 70 -29.39 -8.77 31.37
C ALA A 70 -28.82 -7.35 31.19
N ILE A 71 -29.12 -6.43 32.12
CA ILE A 71 -28.57 -5.07 32.12
C ILE A 71 -27.06 -5.10 32.37
N ASN A 72 -26.57 -5.88 33.34
CA ASN A 72 -25.14 -5.99 33.65
C ASN A 72 -24.34 -6.52 32.45
N ASP A 73 -24.84 -7.55 31.79
CA ASP A 73 -24.17 -8.13 30.63
C ASP A 73 -24.19 -7.19 29.42
N SER A 74 -25.29 -6.45 29.22
CA SER A 74 -25.38 -5.39 28.21
C SER A 74 -24.38 -4.25 28.48
N MET A 75 -24.23 -3.83 29.75
CA MET A 75 -23.23 -2.85 30.16
C MET A 75 -21.80 -3.36 29.93
N ALA A 76 -21.51 -4.61 30.31
CA ALA A 76 -20.21 -5.23 30.08
C ALA A 76 -19.87 -5.28 28.58
N LEU A 77 -20.82 -5.70 27.73
CA LEU A 77 -20.65 -5.70 26.29
C LEU A 77 -20.43 -4.30 25.74
N SER A 78 -21.19 -3.31 26.22
CA SER A 78 -21.05 -1.90 25.81
C SER A 78 -19.67 -1.34 26.14
N ILE A 79 -19.12 -1.64 27.34
CA ILE A 79 -17.77 -1.24 27.75
C ILE A 79 -16.70 -1.92 26.87
N GLN A 80 -16.85 -3.21 26.58
CA GLN A 80 -15.94 -3.95 25.71
C GLN A 80 -15.94 -3.39 24.28
N CYS A 81 -17.13 -3.14 23.73
CA CYS A 81 -17.29 -2.52 22.42
C CYS A 81 -16.64 -1.13 22.37
N ALA A 82 -16.90 -0.26 23.35
CA ALA A 82 -16.29 1.05 23.44
C ALA A 82 -14.76 0.98 23.51
N SER A 83 -14.22 0.03 24.28
CA SER A 83 -12.77 -0.20 24.40
C SER A 83 -12.16 -0.71 23.08
N SER A 84 -12.83 -1.63 22.39
CA SER A 84 -12.41 -2.16 21.10
C SER A 84 -12.37 -1.06 20.04
N VAL A 85 -13.44 -0.27 19.90
CA VAL A 85 -13.52 0.84 18.96
C VAL A 85 -12.46 1.90 19.27
N SER A 86 -12.26 2.24 20.55
CA SER A 86 -11.23 3.21 20.97
C SER A 86 -9.81 2.74 20.60
N ASN A 87 -9.53 1.44 20.79
CA ASN A 87 -8.24 0.86 20.39
C ASN A 87 -8.04 0.90 18.87
N MET A 88 -9.09 0.60 18.08
CA MET A 88 -9.04 0.72 16.62
C MET A 88 -8.80 2.17 16.19
N ALA A 89 -9.50 3.13 16.79
CA ALA A 89 -9.35 4.56 16.50
C ALA A 89 -7.91 5.03 16.74
N ARG A 90 -7.31 4.65 17.88
CA ARG A 90 -5.92 4.96 18.20
C ARG A 90 -4.94 4.35 17.18
N ARG A 91 -5.12 3.08 16.82
CA ARG A 91 -4.28 2.42 15.80
C ARG A 91 -4.42 3.10 14.44
N LEU A 92 -5.63 3.48 14.06
CA LEU A 92 -5.87 4.18 12.80
C LEU A 92 -5.21 5.55 12.77
N GLN A 93 -5.23 6.29 13.89
CA GLN A 93 -4.54 7.57 14.03
C GLN A 93 -3.01 7.42 13.85
N VAL A 94 -2.39 6.43 14.50
CA VAL A 94 -0.95 6.15 14.35
C VAL A 94 -0.60 5.83 12.90
N ARG A 95 -1.35 4.92 12.26
CA ARG A 95 -1.14 4.59 10.83
C ARG A 95 -1.36 5.80 9.92
N GLY A 96 -2.29 6.69 10.27
CA GLY A 96 -2.51 7.96 9.57
C GLY A 96 -1.28 8.86 9.58
N ASN A 97 -0.61 8.97 10.72
CA ASN A 97 0.63 9.74 10.86
C ASN A 97 1.77 9.12 10.02
N GLU A 98 1.94 7.80 10.08
CA GLU A 98 2.96 7.08 9.28
C GLU A 98 2.74 7.28 7.78
N VAL A 99 1.50 7.18 7.30
CA VAL A 99 1.15 7.41 5.89
C VAL A 99 1.48 8.85 5.47
N GLN A 100 1.23 9.82 6.34
CA GLN A 100 1.53 11.22 6.06
C GLN A 100 3.05 11.48 6.00
N GLU A 101 3.82 10.84 6.88
CA GLU A 101 5.28 10.90 6.84
C GLU A 101 5.82 10.29 5.54
N LEU A 102 5.38 9.08 5.19
CA LEU A 102 5.76 8.41 3.95
C LEU A 102 5.41 9.26 2.72
N ARG A 103 4.24 9.89 2.70
CA ARG A 103 3.83 10.80 1.63
C ARG A 103 4.82 11.95 1.48
N THR A 104 5.30 12.52 2.59
CA THR A 104 6.30 13.59 2.59
C THR A 104 7.64 13.10 2.04
N GLN A 105 8.08 11.91 2.44
CA GLN A 105 9.31 11.30 1.92
C GLN A 105 9.23 11.03 0.41
N VAL A 106 8.11 10.48 -0.07
CA VAL A 106 7.87 10.23 -1.50
C VAL A 106 7.93 11.52 -2.31
N LEU A 107 7.32 12.61 -1.83
CA LEU A 107 7.38 13.91 -2.52
C LEU A 107 8.81 14.46 -2.61
N SER A 108 9.60 14.31 -1.54
CA SER A 108 11.01 14.71 -1.52
C SER A 108 11.84 13.91 -2.53
N LEU A 109 11.68 12.58 -2.56
CA LEU A 109 12.36 11.70 -3.49
C LEU A 109 11.97 11.99 -4.94
N GLN A 110 10.69 12.21 -5.23
CA GLN A 110 10.22 12.60 -6.56
C GLN A 110 10.87 13.90 -7.03
N ARG A 111 10.99 14.90 -6.15
CA ARG A 111 11.66 16.17 -6.47
C ARG A 111 13.14 15.94 -6.79
N ARG A 112 13.85 15.15 -5.98
CA ARG A 112 15.26 14.81 -6.21
C ARG A 112 15.46 14.08 -7.54
N ASN A 113 14.59 13.12 -7.84
CA ASN A 113 14.68 12.35 -9.08
C ASN A 113 14.48 13.25 -10.32
N ARG A 114 13.54 14.20 -10.29
CA ARG A 114 13.39 15.21 -11.36
C ARG A 114 14.66 16.04 -11.54
N GLY A 115 15.32 16.43 -10.45
CA GLY A 115 16.59 17.15 -10.50
C GLY A 115 17.69 16.34 -11.20
N LEU A 116 17.88 15.09 -10.77
CA LEU A 116 18.85 14.17 -11.36
C LEU A 116 18.56 13.89 -12.85
N GLN A 117 17.29 13.76 -13.23
CA GLN A 117 16.92 13.60 -14.63
C GLN A 117 17.29 14.83 -15.47
N GLN A 118 17.15 16.03 -14.93
CA GLN A 118 17.56 17.25 -15.63
C GLN A 118 19.08 17.33 -15.77
N GLU A 119 19.81 17.06 -14.68
CA GLU A 119 21.27 17.04 -14.70
C GLU A 119 21.81 16.02 -15.71
N ASN A 120 21.24 14.81 -15.75
CA ASN A 120 21.59 13.79 -16.74
C ASN A 120 21.37 14.27 -18.19
N LYS A 121 20.32 15.06 -18.46
CA LYS A 121 20.10 15.64 -19.79
C LYS A 121 21.18 16.66 -20.14
N GLU A 122 21.58 17.51 -19.21
CA GLU A 122 22.65 18.50 -19.45
C GLU A 122 24.01 17.82 -19.63
N LEU A 123 24.34 16.83 -18.80
CA LEU A 123 25.54 16.02 -18.95
C LEU A 123 25.58 15.32 -20.30
N LYS A 124 24.44 14.79 -20.77
CA LYS A 124 24.35 14.16 -22.09
C LYS A 124 24.70 15.14 -23.21
N LYS A 125 24.16 16.37 -23.18
CA LYS A 125 24.52 17.42 -24.16
C LYS A 125 26.01 17.76 -24.12
N LEU A 126 26.59 17.85 -22.92
CA LEU A 126 28.01 18.16 -22.75
C LEU A 126 28.90 17.07 -23.35
N VAL A 127 28.57 15.80 -23.07
CA VAL A 127 29.28 14.64 -23.65
C VAL A 127 29.17 14.63 -25.18
N ASP A 128 27.98 14.91 -25.72
CA ASP A 128 27.77 14.93 -27.17
C ASP A 128 28.56 16.09 -27.83
N SER A 129 28.62 17.27 -27.20
CA SER A 129 29.45 18.39 -27.66
C SER A 129 30.94 18.02 -27.65
N TYR A 130 31.43 17.44 -26.56
CA TYR A 130 32.82 17.03 -26.44
C TYR A 130 33.19 15.96 -27.48
N ALA A 131 32.33 14.97 -27.70
CA ALA A 131 32.52 13.95 -28.72
C ALA A 131 32.60 14.56 -30.13
N ASN A 132 31.77 15.57 -30.41
CA ASN A 132 31.81 16.28 -31.70
C ASN A 132 33.10 17.07 -31.88
N ASP A 133 33.57 17.78 -30.85
CA ASP A 133 34.81 18.55 -30.93
C ASP A 133 36.04 17.65 -31.09
N MET A 134 36.07 16.51 -30.37
CA MET A 134 37.14 15.52 -30.53
C MET A 134 37.13 14.91 -31.93
N ARG A 135 35.96 14.61 -32.50
CA ARG A 135 35.84 14.13 -33.88
C ARG A 135 36.39 15.13 -34.90
N LYS A 136 36.12 16.42 -34.72
CA LYS A 136 36.67 17.48 -35.58
C LYS A 136 38.19 17.53 -35.51
N LYS A 137 38.76 17.58 -34.29
CA LYS A 137 40.21 17.57 -34.09
C LYS A 137 40.88 16.35 -34.70
N TYR A 138 40.26 15.17 -34.57
CA TYR A 138 40.77 13.95 -35.18
C TYR A 138 40.77 14.06 -36.72
N SER A 139 39.69 14.58 -37.32
CA SER A 139 39.59 14.76 -38.77
C SER A 139 40.64 15.76 -39.29
N GLU A 140 40.87 16.86 -38.56
CA GLU A 140 41.92 17.84 -38.89
C GLU A 140 43.32 17.23 -38.80
N LEU A 141 43.58 16.42 -37.77
CA LEU A 141 44.85 15.73 -37.59
C LEU A 141 45.11 14.73 -38.71
N GLU A 142 44.10 13.97 -39.11
CA GLU A 142 44.16 13.02 -40.22
C GLU A 142 44.48 13.74 -41.54
N MET A 143 43.77 14.83 -41.84
CA MET A 143 44.05 15.66 -43.01
C MET A 143 45.49 16.19 -43.02
N ASN A 144 45.98 16.70 -41.89
CA ASN A 144 47.35 17.21 -41.79
C ASN A 144 48.39 16.10 -41.96
N THR A 145 48.12 14.91 -41.43
CA THR A 145 49.00 13.74 -41.57
C THR A 145 49.10 13.32 -43.04
N ASN A 146 47.96 13.24 -43.74
CA ASN A 146 47.94 12.90 -45.17
C ASN A 146 48.72 13.93 -46.01
N ARG A 147 48.52 15.24 -45.74
CA ARG A 147 49.28 16.30 -46.42
C ARG A 147 50.79 16.21 -46.18
N LEU A 148 51.20 15.92 -44.95
CA LEU A 148 52.62 15.74 -44.63
C LEU A 148 53.20 14.52 -45.35
N GLN A 149 52.44 13.43 -45.45
CA GLN A 149 52.86 12.24 -46.18
C GLN A 149 53.03 12.54 -47.69
N GLU A 150 52.07 13.22 -48.31
CA GLU A 150 52.18 13.67 -49.72
C GLU A 150 53.41 14.57 -49.95
N GLN A 151 53.68 15.49 -49.02
CA GLN A 151 54.88 16.34 -49.08
C GLN A 151 56.18 15.54 -48.99
N GLN A 152 56.24 14.53 -48.10
CA GLN A 152 57.39 13.64 -47.99
C GLN A 152 57.64 12.84 -49.27
N GLU A 153 56.59 12.28 -49.86
CA GLU A 153 56.68 11.53 -51.12
C GLU A 153 57.16 12.42 -52.28
N SER A 154 56.64 13.65 -52.39
CA SER A 154 57.08 14.61 -53.40
C SER A 154 58.56 14.99 -53.25
N LEU A 155 59.03 15.24 -52.03
CA LEU A 155 60.43 15.58 -51.77
C LEU A 155 61.35 14.40 -52.08
N LEU A 156 60.94 13.17 -51.75
CA LEU A 156 61.72 11.97 -52.04
C LEU A 156 61.94 11.80 -53.55
N LEU A 157 60.89 12.02 -54.37
CA LEU A 157 60.99 11.99 -55.82
C LEU A 157 61.92 13.09 -56.37
N GLU A 158 61.90 14.28 -55.78
CA GLU A 158 62.78 15.38 -56.20
C GLU A 158 64.25 15.10 -55.87
N VAL A 159 64.54 14.50 -54.72
CA VAL A 159 65.90 14.07 -54.33
C VAL A 159 66.41 12.98 -55.27
N GLN A 160 65.57 11.99 -55.61
CA GLN A 160 65.94 10.92 -56.54
C GLN A 160 66.25 11.42 -57.95
N LYS A 161 65.55 12.46 -58.44
CA LYS A 161 65.83 13.08 -59.75
C LYS A 161 67.14 13.88 -59.79
N LYS A 162 67.67 14.28 -58.63
CA LYS A 162 68.89 15.10 -58.50
C LYS A 162 70.15 14.30 -58.19
N SER A 163 70.04 12.99 -57.93
CA SER A 163 71.18 12.04 -57.87
C SER A 163 71.38 11.35 -59.21
#